data_AF-A0A4Q6G1W3-F1
#
_entry.id   AF-A0A4Q6G1W3-F1
#
_cell.length_a   1.000
_cell.length_b   1.000
_cell.length_c   1.000
_cell.angle_alpha   90.00
_cell.angle_beta   90.00
_cell.angle_gamma   90.00
#
_symmetry.space_group_name_H-M   'P 1'
#
loop_
_entity.id
_entity.type
_entity.pdbx_description
1 polymer ?
#
loop_
_entity_poly.entity_id
_entity_poly.type
_entity_poly.pdbx_seq_one_letter_code
_entity_poly.pdbx_strand_id
1 'polypeptide(L)'
;DQASLRQLEELATKIGFTAVHAFSDPVVLMKWVRQNPKPDLVISEWQLPNIPGPVVLYKLRNRLDLHVPIIVMNKEISGRDATWIRELDVSCLVPKPIVEKELFQAIVWTMQQNKGPSDLQSLKLKLKIASRTQDKELQTLRHQFMQHAMLIESERLLMEAQLAYDAGCYLHAKKYALDSVRETGEPREALEILSKSLMKLREFDAALRCLENVNIISPYNVNYLCEIAECHLENGDDKKYESFLDQAKDLDPDAQVVLETEAKGAMKRGHTETAKKLLQGLKSFKDVLAFMNNRAVALIQVGKMDEGLDLYKKALNSLPDGQGEARALLSYNLGLGFARTARLDDAAQALDSALATKNPARLKKAQSLRSRVLKAINDGTALNFPADKAATIEDEKSRLDTIKTIESTKDLGSKITRSDYCVHKIYRSLLDDSKSVEILAIAPAFTPRGKLVKDYIHGVSQAPSNFPHT
;
A
#
# COMPACT_ATOMS: atom_id res chain seq x y z
N ASP A 1 16.31 26.75 8.19
CA ASP A 1 15.99 28.11 8.67
C ASP A 1 15.08 28.82 7.66
N GLN A 2 14.56 30.00 7.99
CA GLN A 2 13.67 30.79 7.11
C GLN A 2 14.33 31.18 5.78
N ALA A 3 15.64 31.43 5.78
CA ALA A 3 16.38 31.78 4.57
C ALA A 3 16.41 30.62 3.56
N SER A 4 16.73 29.41 4.02
CA SER A 4 16.71 28.20 3.20
C SER A 4 15.31 27.94 2.63
N LEU A 5 14.26 28.14 3.43
CA LEU A 5 12.88 27.92 2.99
C LEU A 5 12.46 28.89 1.87
N ARG A 6 12.82 30.17 1.97
CA ARG A 6 12.59 31.16 0.91
C ARG A 6 13.35 30.82 -0.37
N GLN A 7 14.61 30.40 -0.23
CA GLN A 7 15.41 29.96 -1.38
C GLN A 7 14.73 28.80 -2.12
N LEU A 8 14.17 27.83 -1.39
CA LEU A 8 13.45 26.70 -2.00
C LEU A 8 12.16 27.15 -2.71
N GLU A 9 11.42 28.08 -2.11
CA GLU A 9 10.20 28.64 -2.70
C GLU A 9 10.51 29.35 -4.03
N GLU A 10 11.50 30.24 -4.03
CA GLU A 10 11.95 30.95 -5.23
C GLU A 10 12.40 29.99 -6.34
N LEU A 11 13.15 28.94 -5.98
CA LEU A 11 13.62 27.94 -6.94
C LEU A 11 12.47 27.11 -7.52
N ALA A 12 11.54 26.65 -6.68
CA ALA A 12 10.36 25.91 -7.14
C ALA A 12 9.51 26.76 -8.11
N THR A 13 9.29 28.03 -7.80
CA THR A 13 8.58 28.95 -8.70
C THR A 13 9.34 29.18 -10.00
N LYS A 14 10.67 29.33 -9.96
CA LYS A 14 11.53 29.50 -11.14
C LYS A 14 11.51 28.27 -12.07
N ILE A 15 11.37 27.07 -11.50
CA ILE A 15 11.20 25.80 -12.24
C ILE A 15 9.84 25.74 -12.96
N GLY A 16 8.82 26.45 -12.45
CA GLY A 16 7.50 26.54 -13.05
C GLY A 16 6.37 25.96 -12.21
N PHE A 17 6.59 25.64 -10.93
CA PHE A 17 5.50 25.31 -10.02
C PHE A 17 4.65 26.56 -9.75
N THR A 18 3.34 26.45 -9.98
CA THR A 18 2.40 27.58 -9.87
C THR A 18 1.78 27.72 -8.48
N ALA A 19 1.74 26.63 -7.71
CA ALA A 19 1.21 26.58 -6.35
C ALA A 19 2.30 26.06 -5.40
N VAL A 20 3.11 26.98 -4.88
CA VAL A 20 4.17 26.66 -3.91
C VAL A 20 3.71 27.08 -2.52
N HIS A 21 3.79 26.16 -1.57
CA HIS A 21 3.40 26.38 -0.17
C HIS A 21 4.55 26.03 0.75
N ALA A 22 5.07 27.02 1.47
CA ALA A 22 6.20 26.89 2.36
C ALA A 22 5.76 26.79 3.83
N PHE A 23 6.28 25.80 4.55
CA PHE A 23 5.96 25.58 5.97
C PHE A 23 7.24 25.46 6.78
N SER A 24 7.36 26.28 7.83
CA SER A 24 8.45 26.18 8.81
C SER A 24 8.11 25.29 10.01
N ASP A 25 6.81 25.03 10.23
CA ASP A 25 6.30 24.16 11.29
C ASP A 25 5.64 22.90 10.68
N PRO A 26 6.16 21.70 10.97
CA PRO A 26 5.58 20.45 10.49
C PRO A 26 4.13 20.21 10.92
N VAL A 27 3.69 20.76 12.06
CA VAL A 27 2.31 20.63 12.54
C VAL A 27 1.35 21.39 11.62
N VAL A 28 1.73 22.58 11.18
CA VAL A 28 0.96 23.40 10.24
C VAL A 28 0.90 22.72 8.87
N LEU A 29 2.03 22.18 8.39
CA LEU A 29 2.07 21.36 7.17
C LEU A 29 1.05 20.22 7.22
N MET A 30 1.07 19.42 8.29
CA MET A 30 0.14 18.29 8.43
C MET A 30 -1.33 18.72 8.44
N LYS A 31 -1.64 19.87 9.05
CA LYS A 31 -3.00 20.45 9.02
C LYS A 31 -3.38 20.86 7.60
N TRP A 32 -2.47 21.50 6.87
CA TRP A 32 -2.69 21.93 5.50
C TRP A 32 -2.95 20.75 4.56
N VAL A 33 -2.12 19.69 4.61
CA VAL A 33 -2.28 18.49 3.77
C VAL A 33 -3.64 17.81 3.96
N ARG A 34 -4.24 17.89 5.16
CA ARG A 34 -5.59 17.34 5.41
C ARG A 34 -6.72 18.15 4.77
N GLN A 35 -6.49 19.44 4.53
CA GLN A 35 -7.54 20.39 4.14
C GLN A 35 -7.47 20.79 2.67
N ASN A 36 -6.40 20.40 1.98
CA ASN A 36 -6.10 20.86 0.63
C ASN A 36 -5.83 19.66 -0.31
N PRO A 37 -5.88 19.88 -1.64
CA PRO A 37 -5.50 18.85 -2.61
C PRO A 37 -4.10 18.28 -2.35
N LYS A 38 -3.89 16.99 -2.66
CA LYS A 38 -2.57 16.36 -2.54
C LYS A 38 -1.57 17.11 -3.45
N PRO A 39 -0.39 17.54 -2.96
CA PRO A 39 0.61 18.21 -3.78
C PRO A 39 1.27 17.25 -4.78
N ASP A 40 1.85 17.77 -5.85
CA ASP A 40 2.58 16.95 -6.84
C ASP A 40 3.98 16.52 -6.38
N LEU A 41 4.58 17.27 -5.44
CA LEU A 41 5.94 17.07 -4.94
C LEU A 41 6.03 17.60 -3.50
N VAL A 42 6.77 16.90 -2.65
CA VAL A 42 7.18 17.40 -1.33
C VAL A 42 8.70 17.54 -1.31
N ILE A 43 9.18 18.70 -0.89
CA ILE A 43 10.60 18.94 -0.61
C ILE A 43 10.70 19.21 0.89
N SER A 44 11.43 18.35 1.61
CA SER A 44 11.52 18.42 3.07
C SER A 44 12.96 18.42 3.54
N GLU A 45 13.20 19.13 4.63
CA GLU A 45 14.42 18.98 5.41
C GLU A 45 14.39 17.68 6.24
N TRP A 46 15.54 17.01 6.40
CA TRP A 46 15.66 15.85 7.28
C TRP A 46 15.66 16.24 8.76
N GLN A 47 16.35 17.33 9.10
CA GLN A 47 16.41 17.89 10.45
C GLN A 47 15.43 19.06 10.60
N LEU A 48 14.23 18.77 11.08
CA LEU A 48 13.16 19.75 11.30
C LEU A 48 13.09 20.18 12.78
N PRO A 49 12.60 21.41 13.07
CA PRO A 49 12.39 21.86 14.44
C PRO A 49 11.24 21.08 15.10
N ASN A 50 11.39 20.78 16.39
CA ASN A 50 10.40 20.14 17.28
C ASN A 50 10.03 18.67 16.96
N ILE A 51 9.92 18.30 15.68
CA ILE A 51 9.60 16.94 15.23
C ILE A 51 10.66 16.49 14.22
N PRO A 52 11.35 15.35 14.45
CA PRO A 52 12.33 14.83 13.50
C PRO A 52 11.73 14.58 12.10
N GLY A 53 12.47 14.87 11.03
CA GLY A 53 12.02 14.68 9.65
C GLY A 53 11.50 13.26 9.32
N PRO A 54 12.14 12.17 9.77
CA PRO A 54 11.63 10.81 9.55
C PRO A 54 10.22 10.62 10.11
N VAL A 55 9.93 11.21 11.28
CA VAL A 55 8.60 11.13 11.91
C VAL A 55 7.57 11.92 11.10
N VAL A 56 7.95 13.08 10.57
CA VAL A 56 7.07 13.88 9.69
C VAL A 56 6.74 13.09 8.42
N LEU A 57 7.76 12.56 7.74
CA LEU A 57 7.60 11.76 6.53
C LEU A 57 6.77 10.49 6.78
N TYR A 58 7.00 9.79 7.91
CA TYR A 58 6.19 8.67 8.35
C TYR A 58 4.71 9.05 8.45
N LYS A 59 4.41 10.20 9.09
CA LYS A 59 3.04 10.69 9.22
C LYS A 59 2.43 11.09 7.87
N LEU A 60 3.20 11.70 6.97
CA LEU A 60 2.73 12.01 5.62
C LEU A 60 2.34 10.73 4.86
N ARG A 61 3.21 9.72 4.85
CA ARG A 61 2.98 8.44 4.17
C ARG A 61 1.82 7.65 4.80
N ASN A 62 1.91 7.38 6.11
CA ASN A 62 1.04 6.40 6.77
C ASN A 62 -0.24 7.01 7.37
N ARG A 63 -0.19 8.24 7.90
CA ARG A 63 -1.36 8.88 8.54
C ARG A 63 -2.21 9.65 7.53
N LEU A 64 -1.56 10.32 6.58
CA LEU A 64 -2.22 11.17 5.58
C LEU A 64 -2.35 10.51 4.20
N ASP A 65 -1.87 9.28 4.02
CA ASP A 65 -1.96 8.54 2.75
C ASP A 65 -1.35 9.33 1.58
N LEU A 66 -0.26 10.05 1.84
CA LEU A 66 0.39 10.91 0.85
C LEU A 66 1.49 10.13 0.12
N HIS A 67 1.16 9.52 -1.01
CA HIS A 67 2.06 8.73 -1.86
C HIS A 67 2.65 9.52 -3.05
N VAL A 68 3.09 10.75 -2.80
CA VAL A 68 3.70 11.65 -3.82
C VAL A 68 5.23 11.57 -3.76
N PRO A 69 5.97 12.00 -4.79
CA PRO A 69 7.42 12.07 -4.71
C PRO A 69 7.91 12.96 -3.57
N ILE A 70 8.96 12.52 -2.87
CA ILE A 70 9.54 13.26 -1.75
C ILE A 70 11.03 13.42 -2.00
N ILE A 71 11.48 14.67 -2.00
CA ILE A 71 12.90 15.03 -2.00
C ILE A 71 13.28 15.43 -0.59
N VAL A 72 14.33 14.80 -0.06
CA VAL A 72 14.85 15.11 1.27
C VAL A 72 16.18 15.84 1.13
N MET A 73 16.30 16.96 1.81
CA MET A 73 17.56 17.68 1.98
C MET A 73 18.21 17.26 3.29
N ASN A 74 19.52 17.01 3.25
CA ASN A 74 20.26 16.62 4.45
C ASN A 74 21.72 17.04 4.37
N LYS A 75 22.34 17.34 5.53
CA LYS A 75 23.77 17.65 5.63
C LYS A 75 24.63 16.40 5.76
N GLU A 76 24.18 15.41 6.52
CA GLU A 76 24.90 14.17 6.79
C GLU A 76 23.91 13.00 6.80
N ILE A 77 24.19 11.96 6.02
CA ILE A 77 23.41 10.72 6.02
C ILE A 77 24.13 9.74 6.93
N SER A 78 23.60 9.48 8.12
CA SER A 78 24.08 8.38 8.95
C SER A 78 23.59 7.03 8.39
N GLY A 79 24.26 5.93 8.74
CA GLY A 79 23.80 4.59 8.37
C GLY A 79 22.38 4.26 8.85
N ARG A 80 21.95 4.86 9.98
CA ARG A 80 20.57 4.75 10.48
C ARG A 80 19.57 5.52 9.60
N ASP A 81 19.96 6.64 9.02
CA ASP A 81 19.10 7.42 8.13
C ASP A 81 18.82 6.68 6.82
N ALA A 82 19.80 5.91 6.33
CA ALA A 82 19.65 5.13 5.10
C ALA A 82 18.45 4.15 5.15
N THR A 83 18.23 3.48 6.28
CA THR A 83 17.08 2.59 6.47
C THR A 83 15.76 3.35 6.36
N TRP A 84 15.63 4.48 7.06
CA TRP A 84 14.42 5.31 7.04
C TRP A 84 14.15 5.92 5.67
N ILE A 85 15.18 6.39 4.98
CA ILE A 85 15.08 6.94 3.62
C ILE A 85 14.46 5.91 2.68
N ARG A 86 14.89 4.64 2.77
CA ARG A 86 14.32 3.55 1.96
C ARG A 86 12.91 3.18 2.42
N GLU A 87 12.70 3.03 3.72
CA GLU A 87 11.41 2.62 4.29
C GLU A 87 10.28 3.62 3.99
N LEU A 88 10.62 4.91 3.91
CA LEU A 88 9.66 5.99 3.63
C LEU A 88 9.52 6.30 2.13
N ASP A 89 10.16 5.51 1.26
CA ASP A 89 10.18 5.69 -0.19
C ASP A 89 10.57 7.13 -0.58
N VAL A 90 11.68 7.63 -0.04
CA VAL A 90 12.25 8.92 -0.42
C VAL A 90 12.79 8.83 -1.86
N SER A 91 12.33 9.72 -2.73
CA SER A 91 12.62 9.66 -4.16
C SER A 91 14.02 10.16 -4.51
N CYS A 92 14.49 11.18 -3.81
CA CYS A 92 15.81 11.76 -4.05
C CYS A 92 16.36 12.42 -2.78
N LEU A 93 17.69 12.36 -2.63
CA LEU A 93 18.42 13.06 -1.58
C LEU A 93 19.21 14.20 -2.19
N VAL A 94 19.12 15.38 -1.59
CA VAL A 94 19.90 16.55 -1.98
C VAL A 94 20.83 16.92 -0.82
N PRO A 95 22.16 16.85 -1.01
CA PRO A 95 23.11 17.19 0.05
C PRO A 95 23.09 18.71 0.33
N LYS A 96 23.49 19.08 1.55
CA LYS A 96 23.75 20.47 1.92
C LYS A 96 25.24 20.81 1.84
N PRO A 97 25.60 22.05 1.47
CA PRO A 97 24.73 23.22 1.19
C PRO A 97 23.94 23.08 -0.12
N ILE A 98 22.77 23.73 -0.18
CA ILE A 98 21.87 23.63 -1.34
C ILE A 98 22.48 24.39 -2.52
N VAL A 99 22.82 23.65 -3.59
CA VAL A 99 23.25 24.20 -4.87
C VAL A 99 22.07 24.24 -5.83
N GLU A 100 21.73 25.44 -6.34
CA GLU A 100 20.55 25.65 -7.20
C GLU A 100 20.49 24.67 -8.39
N LYS A 101 21.62 24.46 -9.07
CA LYS A 101 21.70 23.55 -10.23
C LYS A 101 21.39 22.10 -9.84
N GLU A 102 21.91 21.64 -8.72
CA GLU A 102 21.72 20.26 -8.26
C GLU A 102 20.27 20.02 -7.80
N LEU A 103 19.69 20.97 -7.06
CA LEU A 103 18.29 20.89 -6.66
C LEU A 103 17.35 20.93 -7.88
N PHE A 104 17.64 21.79 -8.86
CA PHE A 104 16.90 21.83 -10.12
C PHE A 104 16.91 20.47 -10.82
N GLN A 105 18.09 19.85 -10.94
CA GLN A 105 18.24 18.52 -11.54
C GLN A 105 17.49 17.45 -10.75
N ALA A 106 17.58 17.48 -9.41
CA ALA A 106 16.88 16.53 -8.54
C ALA A 106 15.36 16.63 -8.68
N ILE A 107 14.80 17.85 -8.73
CA ILE A 107 13.37 18.08 -8.94
C ILE A 107 12.93 17.58 -10.32
N VAL A 108 13.63 17.97 -11.37
CA VAL A 108 13.31 17.55 -12.76
C VAL A 108 13.37 16.04 -12.89
N TRP A 109 14.44 15.42 -12.40
CA TRP A 109 14.61 13.96 -12.41
C TRP A 109 13.47 13.27 -11.66
N THR A 110 13.19 13.69 -10.42
CA THR A 110 12.13 13.11 -9.58
C THR A 110 10.76 13.20 -10.26
N MET A 111 10.42 14.35 -10.86
CA MET A 111 9.15 14.52 -11.56
C MET A 111 9.07 13.69 -12.84
N GLN A 112 10.19 13.54 -13.57
CA GLN A 112 10.26 12.69 -14.74
C GLN A 112 10.03 11.22 -14.37
N GLN A 113 10.72 10.73 -13.34
CA GLN A 113 10.55 9.36 -12.86
C GLN A 113 9.14 9.10 -12.32
N ASN A 114 8.53 10.10 -11.69
CA ASN A 114 7.13 10.02 -11.25
C ASN A 114 6.13 10.01 -12.42
N LYS A 115 6.48 10.50 -13.61
CA LYS A 115 5.62 10.38 -14.80
C LYS A 115 5.88 9.08 -15.55
N GLY A 116 7.10 8.90 -16.02
CA GLY A 116 7.55 7.72 -16.77
C GLY A 116 8.82 7.15 -16.13
N PRO A 117 8.70 6.20 -15.19
CA PRO A 117 9.85 5.66 -14.48
C PRO A 117 10.75 4.90 -15.46
N SER A 118 12.04 5.21 -15.44
CA SER A 118 13.09 4.53 -16.19
C SER A 118 14.11 3.87 -15.28
N ASP A 119 14.27 4.34 -14.04
CA ASP A 119 15.12 3.69 -13.07
C ASP A 119 14.38 2.59 -12.28
N LEU A 120 15.15 1.63 -11.78
CA LEU A 120 14.63 0.45 -11.11
C LEU A 120 13.80 0.78 -9.85
N GLN A 121 14.22 1.76 -9.05
CA GLN A 121 13.57 2.08 -7.77
C GLN A 121 12.23 2.80 -8.00
N SER A 122 12.19 3.73 -8.95
CA SER A 122 10.95 4.40 -9.34
C SER A 122 9.96 3.43 -9.98
N LEU A 123 10.43 2.49 -10.80
CA LEU A 123 9.62 1.39 -11.34
C LEU A 123 9.07 0.51 -10.22
N LYS A 124 9.91 0.10 -9.26
CA LYS A 124 9.52 -0.69 -8.08
C LYS A 124 8.40 -0.01 -7.30
N LEU A 125 8.57 1.27 -6.95
CA LEU A 125 7.59 2.04 -6.19
C LEU A 125 6.26 2.16 -6.93
N LYS A 126 6.29 2.54 -8.21
CA LYS A 126 5.06 2.64 -9.02
C LYS A 126 4.36 1.30 -9.18
N LEU A 127 5.11 0.23 -9.39
CA LEU A 127 4.57 -1.12 -9.47
C LEU A 127 3.87 -1.53 -8.16
N LYS A 128 4.46 -1.23 -7.00
CA LYS A 128 3.83 -1.45 -5.68
C LYS A 128 2.51 -0.70 -5.55
N ILE A 129 2.49 0.59 -5.92
CA ILE A 129 1.28 1.42 -5.84
C ILE A 129 0.20 0.88 -6.77
N ALA A 130 0.55 0.63 -8.04
CA ALA A 130 -0.35 0.10 -9.06
C ALA A 130 -0.96 -1.26 -8.66
N SER A 131 -0.17 -2.12 -8.01
CA SER A 131 -0.62 -3.41 -7.49
C SER A 131 -1.70 -3.24 -6.42
N ARG A 132 -1.47 -2.35 -5.44
CA ARG A 132 -2.43 -2.09 -4.35
C ARG A 132 -3.72 -1.44 -4.82
N THR A 133 -3.65 -0.55 -5.80
CA THR A 133 -4.81 0.18 -6.33
C THR A 133 -5.51 -0.55 -7.48
N GLN A 134 -4.95 -1.68 -7.95
CA GLN A 134 -5.41 -2.40 -9.14
C GLN A 134 -5.46 -1.48 -10.37
N ASP A 135 -4.39 -0.70 -10.55
CA ASP A 135 -4.24 0.26 -11.62
C ASP A 135 -4.12 -0.44 -13.00
N LYS A 136 -4.59 0.23 -14.04
CA LYS A 136 -4.51 -0.27 -15.43
C LYS A 136 -3.06 -0.35 -15.93
N GLU A 137 -2.16 0.46 -15.39
CA GLU A 137 -0.74 0.45 -15.74
C GLU A 137 0.05 -0.71 -15.12
N LEU A 138 -0.57 -1.50 -14.22
CA LEU A 138 0.09 -2.59 -13.48
C LEU A 138 0.86 -3.55 -14.41
N GLN A 139 0.25 -3.96 -15.51
CA GLN A 139 0.87 -4.90 -16.46
C GLN A 139 2.09 -4.30 -17.14
N THR A 140 1.98 -3.05 -17.61
CA THR A 140 3.06 -2.34 -18.29
C THR A 140 4.24 -2.11 -17.36
N LEU A 141 3.97 -1.63 -16.14
CA LEU A 141 5.00 -1.41 -15.12
C LEU A 141 5.69 -2.71 -14.72
N ARG A 142 4.92 -3.81 -14.58
CA ARG A 142 5.48 -5.14 -14.30
C ARG A 142 6.41 -5.58 -15.42
N HIS A 143 5.99 -5.44 -16.68
CA HIS A 143 6.82 -5.82 -17.82
C HIS A 143 8.14 -5.04 -17.86
N GLN A 144 8.07 -3.72 -17.71
CA GLN A 144 9.24 -2.84 -17.67
C GLN A 144 10.18 -3.20 -16.52
N PHE A 145 9.65 -3.42 -15.32
CA PHE A 145 10.43 -3.81 -14.15
C PHE A 145 11.14 -5.15 -14.37
N MET A 146 10.41 -6.17 -14.83
CA MET A 146 10.95 -7.54 -15.00
C MET A 146 12.01 -7.66 -16.10
N GLN A 147 12.07 -6.72 -17.04
CA GLN A 147 13.07 -6.67 -18.10
C GLN A 147 14.21 -5.69 -17.83
N HIS A 148 14.18 -4.99 -16.70
CA HIS A 148 15.14 -3.95 -16.41
C HIS A 148 16.56 -4.55 -16.26
N ALA A 149 17.55 -3.98 -16.96
CA ALA A 149 18.90 -4.55 -17.06
C ALA A 149 19.63 -4.71 -15.70
N MET A 150 19.30 -3.85 -14.74
CA MET A 150 19.88 -3.87 -13.38
C MET A 150 19.08 -4.74 -12.38
N LEU A 151 18.04 -5.44 -12.82
CA LEU A 151 17.21 -6.25 -11.93
C LEU A 151 17.99 -7.49 -11.46
N ILE A 152 18.19 -7.59 -10.15
CA ILE A 152 18.77 -8.76 -9.50
C ILE A 152 17.67 -9.74 -9.07
N GLU A 153 18.05 -11.01 -8.88
CA GLU A 153 17.10 -12.08 -8.58
C GLU A 153 16.35 -11.88 -7.26
N SER A 154 17.02 -11.38 -6.21
CA SER A 154 16.38 -11.07 -4.92
C SER A 154 15.28 -10.03 -5.04
N GLU A 155 15.51 -8.93 -5.77
CA GLU A 155 14.53 -7.88 -6.08
C GLU A 155 13.39 -8.38 -6.97
N ARG A 156 13.70 -9.25 -7.94
CA ARG A 156 12.68 -9.89 -8.81
C ARG A 156 11.72 -10.74 -7.97
N LEU A 157 12.26 -11.58 -7.08
CA LEU A 157 11.48 -12.44 -6.19
C LEU A 157 10.69 -11.61 -5.16
N LEU A 158 11.28 -10.56 -4.61
CA LEU A 158 10.60 -9.62 -3.71
C LEU A 158 9.36 -9.01 -4.37
N MET A 159 9.49 -8.55 -5.63
CA MET A 159 8.35 -7.99 -6.34
C MET A 159 7.31 -9.04 -6.74
N GLU A 160 7.69 -10.26 -7.12
CA GLU A 160 6.73 -11.36 -7.28
C GLU A 160 5.99 -11.66 -5.97
N ALA A 161 6.67 -11.61 -4.83
CA ALA A 161 6.06 -11.81 -3.51
C ALA A 161 5.04 -10.71 -3.19
N GLN A 162 5.39 -9.44 -3.43
CA GLN A 162 4.50 -8.31 -3.22
C GLN A 162 3.24 -8.40 -4.10
N LEU A 163 3.41 -8.67 -5.39
CA LEU A 163 2.30 -8.83 -6.34
C LEU A 163 1.39 -10.00 -5.94
N ALA A 164 1.97 -11.13 -5.51
CA ALA A 164 1.19 -12.25 -5.03
C ALA A 164 0.43 -11.93 -3.73
N TYR A 165 1.05 -11.19 -2.81
CA TYR A 165 0.40 -10.76 -1.57
C TYR A 165 -0.81 -9.85 -1.84
N ASP A 166 -0.65 -8.85 -2.71
CA ASP A 166 -1.73 -7.93 -3.08
C ASP A 166 -2.87 -8.65 -3.83
N ALA A 167 -2.55 -9.70 -4.60
CA ALA A 167 -3.51 -10.59 -5.23
C ALA A 167 -4.20 -11.58 -4.26
N GLY A 168 -3.87 -11.55 -2.98
CA GLY A 168 -4.38 -12.48 -1.96
C GLY A 168 -3.88 -13.92 -2.12
N CYS A 169 -2.78 -14.12 -2.84
CA CYS A 169 -2.13 -15.41 -3.08
C CYS A 169 -0.99 -15.60 -2.06
N TYR A 170 -1.37 -15.89 -0.82
CA TYR A 170 -0.45 -15.87 0.32
C TYR A 170 0.52 -17.06 0.35
N LEU A 171 0.18 -18.20 -0.25
CA LEU A 171 1.11 -19.33 -0.35
C LEU A 171 2.28 -19.00 -1.29
N HIS A 172 1.98 -18.38 -2.44
CA HIS A 172 3.00 -17.89 -3.36
C HIS A 172 3.78 -16.72 -2.80
N ALA A 173 3.10 -15.77 -2.16
CA ALA A 173 3.76 -14.64 -1.51
C ALA A 173 4.77 -15.11 -0.46
N LYS A 174 4.37 -16.08 0.40
CA LYS A 174 5.27 -16.74 1.35
C LYS A 174 6.47 -17.37 0.65
N LYS A 175 6.23 -18.15 -0.41
CA LYS A 175 7.30 -18.85 -1.13
C LYS A 175 8.30 -17.85 -1.75
N TYR A 176 7.82 -16.90 -2.54
CA TYR A 176 8.68 -15.93 -3.21
C TYR A 176 9.44 -15.03 -2.23
N ALA A 177 8.81 -14.62 -1.13
CA ALA A 177 9.47 -13.84 -0.09
C ALA A 177 10.58 -14.65 0.59
N LEU A 178 10.33 -15.93 0.90
CA LEU A 178 11.34 -16.82 1.48
C LEU A 178 12.52 -17.05 0.52
N ASP A 179 12.24 -17.25 -0.77
CA ASP A 179 13.26 -17.42 -1.79
C ASP A 179 14.08 -16.12 -1.95
N SER A 180 13.44 -14.94 -1.93
CA SER A 180 14.12 -13.63 -1.94
C SER A 180 15.07 -13.43 -0.76
N VAL A 181 14.68 -13.85 0.46
CA VAL A 181 15.55 -13.77 1.66
C VAL A 181 16.79 -14.66 1.54
N ARG A 182 16.73 -15.76 0.78
CA ARG A 182 17.86 -16.68 0.56
C ARG A 182 18.86 -16.17 -0.46
N GLU A 183 18.43 -15.23 -1.31
CA GLU A 183 19.27 -14.60 -2.32
C GLU A 183 20.10 -13.46 -1.74
N THR A 184 21.08 -13.00 -2.52
CA THR A 184 21.89 -11.83 -2.17
C THR A 184 21.05 -10.55 -2.25
N GLY A 185 20.89 -9.83 -1.14
CA GLY A 185 20.08 -8.61 -1.09
C GLY A 185 19.80 -8.13 0.34
N GLU A 186 19.06 -7.04 0.46
CA GLU A 186 18.58 -6.55 1.76
C GLU A 186 17.31 -7.32 2.14
N PRO A 187 17.30 -8.11 3.23
CA PRO A 187 16.20 -9.01 3.54
C PRO A 187 14.99 -8.30 4.14
N ARG A 188 15.09 -7.01 4.51
CA ARG A 188 14.06 -6.29 5.29
C ARG A 188 12.69 -6.35 4.63
N GLU A 189 12.58 -5.91 3.38
CA GLU A 189 11.29 -5.90 2.67
C GLU A 189 10.77 -7.32 2.42
N ALA A 190 11.65 -8.28 2.14
CA ALA A 190 11.26 -9.66 1.92
C ALA A 190 10.74 -10.31 3.22
N LEU A 191 11.39 -10.05 4.35
CA LEU A 191 10.91 -10.48 5.68
C LEU A 191 9.59 -9.81 6.05
N GLU A 192 9.37 -8.55 5.69
CA GLU A 192 8.09 -7.87 5.86
C GLU A 192 6.98 -8.60 5.10
N ILE A 193 7.14 -8.86 3.79
CA ILE A 193 6.14 -9.57 3.00
C ILE A 193 5.96 -11.02 3.47
N LEU A 194 7.05 -11.68 3.88
CA LEU A 194 7.01 -13.02 4.43
C LEU A 194 6.18 -13.06 5.71
N SER A 195 6.43 -12.15 6.65
CA SER A 195 5.70 -12.07 7.92
C SER A 195 4.21 -11.81 7.71
N LYS A 196 3.85 -10.85 6.85
CA LYS A 196 2.47 -10.55 6.50
C LYS A 196 1.78 -11.75 5.86
N SER A 197 2.46 -12.45 4.95
CA SER A 197 1.94 -13.67 4.33
C SER A 197 1.70 -14.78 5.36
N LEU A 198 2.65 -14.98 6.28
CA LEU A 198 2.53 -15.94 7.39
C LEU A 198 1.36 -15.59 8.32
N MET A 199 1.15 -14.31 8.66
CA MET A 199 -0.02 -13.87 9.44
C MET A 199 -1.34 -14.19 8.72
N LYS A 200 -1.42 -13.98 7.40
CA LYS A 200 -2.60 -14.33 6.59
C LYS A 200 -2.84 -15.84 6.54
N LEU A 201 -1.78 -16.63 6.57
CA LEU A 201 -1.82 -18.09 6.67
C LEU A 201 -1.99 -18.60 8.12
N ARG A 202 -2.08 -17.69 9.10
CA ARG A 202 -2.19 -17.97 10.54
C ARG A 202 -1.00 -18.75 11.12
N GLU A 203 0.16 -18.65 10.50
CA GLU A 203 1.44 -19.18 10.97
C GLU A 203 2.15 -18.13 11.88
N PHE A 204 1.50 -17.76 12.99
CA PHE A 204 1.90 -16.62 13.83
C PHE A 204 3.28 -16.75 14.47
N ASP A 205 3.69 -17.96 14.88
CA ASP A 205 5.03 -18.19 15.45
C ASP A 205 6.14 -17.94 14.43
N ALA A 206 5.92 -18.32 13.16
CA ALA A 206 6.87 -18.07 12.09
C ALA A 206 6.86 -16.58 11.70
N ALA A 207 5.68 -15.95 11.70
CA ALA A 207 5.54 -14.51 11.46
C ALA A 207 6.31 -13.69 12.50
N LEU A 208 6.20 -14.03 13.80
CA LEU A 208 6.92 -13.37 14.89
C LEU A 208 8.43 -13.37 14.67
N ARG A 209 9.02 -14.51 14.30
CA ARG A 209 10.47 -14.60 14.03
C ARG A 209 10.90 -13.66 12.90
N CYS A 210 10.07 -13.52 11.87
CA CYS A 210 10.35 -12.59 10.78
C CYS A 210 10.23 -11.13 11.25
N LEU A 211 9.17 -10.81 12.00
CA LEU A 211 8.92 -9.47 12.53
C LEU A 211 9.99 -9.03 13.54
N GLU A 212 10.47 -9.92 14.40
CA GLU A 212 11.55 -9.63 15.35
C GLU A 212 12.83 -9.21 14.61
N ASN A 213 13.16 -9.89 13.49
CA ASN A 213 14.29 -9.52 12.65
C ASN A 213 14.10 -8.17 11.96
N VAL A 214 12.90 -7.90 11.43
CA VAL A 214 12.60 -6.60 10.79
C VAL A 214 12.62 -5.48 11.82
N ASN A 215 12.12 -5.73 13.03
CA ASN A 215 12.09 -4.76 14.12
C ASN A 215 13.50 -4.44 14.67
N ILE A 216 14.47 -5.36 14.58
CA ILE A 216 15.88 -5.02 14.88
C ILE A 216 16.40 -3.95 13.91
N ILE A 217 15.98 -4.01 12.64
CA ILE A 217 16.37 -3.06 11.59
C ILE A 217 15.62 -1.73 11.73
N SER A 218 14.32 -1.79 12.03
CA SER A 218 13.42 -0.63 12.14
C SER A 218 12.62 -0.64 13.45
N PRO A 219 13.27 -0.41 14.61
CA PRO A 219 12.66 -0.61 15.94
C PRO A 219 11.56 0.39 16.32
N TYR A 220 11.39 1.45 15.53
CA TYR A 220 10.41 2.51 15.78
C TYR A 220 9.31 2.54 14.71
N ASN A 221 9.16 1.47 13.95
CA ASN A 221 8.05 1.34 13.02
C ASN A 221 6.81 0.84 13.76
N VAL A 222 5.83 1.74 13.90
CA VAL A 222 4.56 1.46 14.60
C VAL A 222 3.79 0.29 13.99
N ASN A 223 3.87 0.09 12.66
CA ASN A 223 3.19 -1.04 12.01
C ASN A 223 3.79 -2.37 12.47
N TYR A 224 5.12 -2.50 12.54
CA TYR A 224 5.76 -3.73 12.98
C TYR A 224 5.46 -4.03 14.45
N LEU A 225 5.47 -3.02 15.33
CA LEU A 225 5.08 -3.20 16.73
C LEU A 225 3.62 -3.69 16.85
N CYS A 226 2.71 -3.11 16.06
CA CYS A 226 1.31 -3.54 16.01
C CYS A 226 1.15 -4.97 15.45
N GLU A 227 1.91 -5.34 14.41
CA GLU A 227 1.89 -6.70 13.83
C GLU A 227 2.46 -7.74 14.82
N ILE A 228 3.51 -7.39 15.56
CA ILE A 228 4.07 -8.22 16.65
C ILE A 228 3.05 -8.39 17.77
N ALA A 229 2.42 -7.30 18.20
CA ALA A 229 1.34 -7.34 19.19
C ALA A 229 0.21 -8.27 18.70
N GLU A 230 -0.27 -8.13 17.47
CA GLU A 230 -1.32 -8.97 16.90
C GLU A 230 -0.92 -10.46 16.89
N CYS A 231 0.33 -10.79 16.57
CA CYS A 231 0.80 -12.17 16.65
C CYS A 231 0.80 -12.72 18.09
N HIS A 232 1.24 -11.92 19.07
CA HIS A 232 1.15 -12.31 20.49
C HIS A 232 -0.29 -12.48 20.97
N LEU A 233 -1.19 -11.61 20.51
CA LEU A 233 -2.62 -11.72 20.76
C LEU A 233 -3.15 -13.05 20.21
N GLU A 234 -2.79 -13.43 18.98
CA GLU A 234 -3.26 -14.68 18.36
C GLU A 234 -2.69 -15.93 19.06
N ASN A 235 -1.45 -15.85 19.54
CA ASN A 235 -0.79 -16.89 20.33
C ASN A 235 -1.27 -16.98 21.79
N GLY A 236 -2.06 -16.00 22.26
CA GLY A 236 -2.58 -15.96 23.63
C GLY A 236 -1.60 -15.43 24.67
N ASP A 237 -0.49 -14.80 24.26
CA ASP A 237 0.42 -14.09 25.15
C ASP A 237 -0.05 -12.64 25.36
N ASP A 238 -1.09 -12.49 26.17
CA ASP A 238 -1.73 -11.19 26.42
C ASP A 238 -0.76 -10.20 27.09
N LYS A 239 0.26 -10.66 27.83
CA LYS A 239 1.27 -9.79 28.45
C LYS A 239 2.18 -9.15 27.40
N LYS A 240 2.69 -9.94 26.45
CA LYS A 240 3.51 -9.40 25.36
C LYS A 240 2.68 -8.56 24.40
N TYR A 241 1.42 -8.95 24.15
CA TYR A 241 0.50 -8.11 23.38
C TYR A 241 0.40 -6.70 23.95
N GLU A 242 0.12 -6.54 25.24
CA GLU A 242 0.02 -5.20 25.86
C GLU A 242 1.35 -4.46 25.82
N SER A 243 2.47 -5.14 26.11
CA SER A 243 3.81 -4.52 26.07
C SER A 243 4.15 -3.92 24.70
N PHE A 244 3.88 -4.65 23.61
CA PHE A 244 4.15 -4.14 22.25
C PHE A 244 3.11 -3.10 21.80
N LEU A 245 1.86 -3.23 22.24
CA LEU A 245 0.84 -2.22 21.97
C LEU A 245 1.16 -0.89 22.67
N ASP A 246 1.63 -0.93 23.91
CA ASP A 246 2.04 0.26 24.66
C ASP A 246 3.23 0.95 24.00
N GLN A 247 4.24 0.18 23.54
CA GLN A 247 5.34 0.73 22.74
C GLN A 247 4.84 1.42 21.45
N ALA A 248 3.85 0.83 20.76
CA ALA A 248 3.27 1.43 19.57
C ALA A 248 2.51 2.74 19.89
N LYS A 249 1.78 2.76 21.02
CA LYS A 249 1.08 3.95 21.53
C LYS A 249 2.04 5.06 21.96
N ASP A 250 3.18 4.72 22.56
CA ASP A 250 4.20 5.70 22.95
C ASP A 250 4.78 6.44 21.73
N LEU A 251 4.82 5.77 20.57
CA LEU A 251 5.32 6.36 19.32
C LEU A 251 4.27 7.18 18.57
N ASP A 252 3.07 6.65 18.35
CA ASP A 252 1.96 7.39 17.73
C ASP A 252 0.59 6.84 18.18
N PRO A 253 0.02 7.36 19.28
CA PRO A 253 -1.24 6.83 19.83
C PRO A 253 -2.45 7.11 18.94
N ASP A 254 -2.33 8.06 18.00
CA ASP A 254 -3.39 8.41 17.05
C ASP A 254 -3.32 7.60 15.74
N ALA A 255 -2.30 6.76 15.56
CA ALA A 255 -2.15 5.98 14.35
C ALA A 255 -3.33 5.01 14.20
N GLN A 256 -3.92 4.95 13.01
CA GLN A 256 -5.08 4.09 12.77
C GLN A 256 -4.76 2.62 13.06
N VAL A 257 -3.55 2.16 12.70
CA VAL A 257 -3.08 0.80 12.99
C VAL A 257 -3.04 0.49 14.50
N VAL A 258 -2.69 1.47 15.35
CA VAL A 258 -2.67 1.31 16.81
C VAL A 258 -4.09 1.13 17.34
N LEU A 259 -5.00 2.02 16.92
CA LEU A 259 -6.41 1.95 17.30
C LEU A 259 -7.06 0.64 16.80
N GLU A 260 -6.72 0.18 15.61
CA GLU A 260 -7.19 -1.10 15.04
C GLU A 260 -6.68 -2.28 15.86
N THR A 261 -5.39 -2.32 16.20
CA THR A 261 -4.78 -3.39 17.00
C THR A 261 -5.33 -3.43 18.42
N GLU A 262 -5.59 -2.27 19.03
CA GLU A 262 -6.26 -2.18 20.33
C GLU A 262 -7.72 -2.65 20.23
N ALA A 263 -8.45 -2.26 19.18
CA ALA A 263 -9.83 -2.70 18.96
C ALA A 263 -9.92 -4.21 18.79
N LYS A 264 -9.04 -4.82 17.98
CA LYS A 264 -8.94 -6.29 17.82
C LYS A 264 -8.74 -6.99 19.16
N GLY A 265 -7.81 -6.51 19.99
CA GLY A 265 -7.55 -7.09 21.30
C GLY A 265 -8.68 -6.88 22.31
N ALA A 266 -9.32 -5.71 22.32
CA ALA A 266 -10.50 -5.45 23.15
C ALA A 266 -11.66 -6.37 22.77
N MET A 267 -11.93 -6.56 21.47
CA MET A 267 -12.99 -7.45 20.99
C MET A 267 -12.70 -8.92 21.33
N LYS A 268 -11.48 -9.41 21.11
CA LYS A 268 -11.09 -10.79 21.46
C LYS A 268 -11.31 -11.07 22.95
N ARG A 269 -10.91 -10.13 23.81
CA ARG A 269 -11.00 -10.25 25.27
C ARG A 269 -12.39 -9.97 25.85
N GLY A 270 -13.32 -9.45 25.03
CA GLY A 270 -14.68 -9.14 25.46
C GLY A 270 -14.82 -7.81 26.20
N HIS A 271 -13.86 -6.90 26.05
CA HIS A 271 -13.95 -5.53 26.58
C HIS A 271 -14.85 -4.67 25.67
N THR A 272 -16.15 -4.95 25.70
CA THR A 272 -17.15 -4.43 24.74
C THR A 272 -17.20 -2.91 24.67
N GLU A 273 -17.26 -2.21 25.81
CA GLU A 273 -17.35 -0.74 25.82
C GLU A 273 -16.08 -0.09 25.26
N THR A 274 -14.90 -0.61 25.62
CA THR A 274 -13.62 -0.17 25.08
C THR A 274 -13.56 -0.39 23.57
N ALA A 275 -13.94 -1.58 23.12
CA ALA A 275 -14.00 -1.90 21.70
C ALA A 275 -14.96 -0.96 20.94
N LYS A 276 -16.16 -0.71 21.48
CA LYS A 276 -17.14 0.21 20.89
C LYS A 276 -16.56 1.62 20.72
N LYS A 277 -15.90 2.17 21.75
CA LYS A 277 -15.26 3.48 21.70
C LYS A 277 -14.13 3.53 20.65
N LEU A 278 -13.28 2.51 20.60
CA LEU A 278 -12.19 2.44 19.63
C LEU A 278 -12.71 2.38 18.19
N LEU A 279 -13.72 1.54 17.95
CA LEU A 279 -14.35 1.41 16.64
C LEU A 279 -15.00 2.72 16.16
N GLN A 280 -15.50 3.57 17.07
CA GLN A 280 -16.00 4.91 16.73
C GLN A 280 -14.88 5.88 16.32
N GLY A 281 -13.65 5.67 16.79
CA GLY A 281 -12.48 6.49 16.44
C GLY A 281 -11.79 6.10 15.14
N LEU A 282 -12.14 4.96 14.55
CA LEU A 282 -11.56 4.48 13.29
C LEU A 282 -12.21 5.14 12.07
N LYS A 283 -11.39 5.44 11.05
CA LYS A 283 -11.89 5.85 9.72
C LYS A 283 -12.78 4.79 9.09
N SER A 284 -12.44 3.52 9.32
CA SER A 284 -13.16 2.33 8.88
C SER A 284 -12.82 1.19 9.81
N PHE A 285 -13.80 0.38 10.21
CA PHE A 285 -13.57 -0.82 11.02
C PHE A 285 -13.67 -2.12 10.22
N LYS A 286 -13.65 -2.02 8.87
CA LYS A 286 -13.75 -3.18 7.98
C LYS A 286 -12.69 -4.25 8.29
N ASP A 287 -11.46 -3.83 8.55
CA ASP A 287 -10.34 -4.75 8.77
C ASP A 287 -10.41 -5.41 10.15
N VAL A 288 -10.90 -4.68 11.17
CA VAL A 288 -11.19 -5.26 12.49
C VAL A 288 -12.28 -6.33 12.40
N LEU A 289 -13.36 -6.08 11.65
CA LEU A 289 -14.40 -7.09 11.44
C LEU A 289 -13.93 -8.27 10.60
N ALA A 290 -13.09 -8.03 9.59
CA ALA A 290 -12.49 -9.10 8.78
C ALA A 290 -11.60 -10.00 9.65
N PHE A 291 -10.81 -9.41 10.57
CA PHE A 291 -10.02 -10.14 11.56
C PHE A 291 -10.91 -11.05 12.43
N MET A 292 -11.96 -10.50 13.04
CA MET A 292 -12.88 -11.26 13.89
C MET A 292 -13.57 -12.40 13.13
N ASN A 293 -14.03 -12.11 11.90
CA ASN A 293 -14.65 -13.11 11.02
C ASN A 293 -13.68 -14.25 10.68
N ASN A 294 -12.47 -13.92 10.23
CA ASN A 294 -11.49 -14.93 9.83
C ASN A 294 -11.08 -15.81 11.02
N ARG A 295 -10.90 -15.22 12.21
CA ARG A 295 -10.62 -15.95 13.44
C ARG A 295 -11.78 -16.88 13.82
N ALA A 296 -13.02 -16.38 13.79
CA ALA A 296 -14.20 -17.17 14.12
C ALA A 296 -14.39 -18.36 13.15
N VAL A 297 -14.23 -18.12 11.84
CA VAL A 297 -14.27 -19.19 10.83
C VAL A 297 -13.19 -20.24 11.09
N ALA A 298 -11.94 -19.82 11.33
CA ALA A 298 -10.85 -20.74 11.59
C ALA A 298 -11.08 -21.58 12.86
N LEU A 299 -11.61 -21.00 13.93
CA LEU A 299 -11.96 -21.73 15.16
C LEU A 299 -13.05 -22.77 14.92
N ILE A 300 -14.10 -22.41 14.18
CA ILE A 300 -15.18 -23.35 13.81
C ILE A 300 -14.62 -24.52 12.97
N GLN A 301 -13.72 -24.23 12.02
CA GLN A 301 -13.10 -25.25 11.16
C GLN A 301 -12.24 -26.25 11.94
N VAL A 302 -11.54 -25.82 12.99
CA VAL A 302 -10.73 -26.71 13.85
C VAL A 302 -11.52 -27.35 14.99
N GLY A 303 -12.86 -27.29 14.95
CA GLY A 303 -13.75 -27.91 15.94
C GLY A 303 -13.98 -27.10 17.22
N LYS A 304 -13.37 -25.92 17.35
CA LYS A 304 -13.57 -24.98 18.47
C LYS A 304 -14.80 -24.10 18.23
N MET A 305 -15.93 -24.77 18.08
CA MET A 305 -17.18 -24.17 17.63
C MET A 305 -17.68 -23.06 18.56
N ASP A 306 -17.73 -23.34 19.86
CA ASP A 306 -18.22 -22.36 20.86
C ASP A 306 -17.35 -21.11 20.95
N GLU A 307 -16.01 -21.26 20.87
CA GLU A 307 -15.10 -20.12 20.84
C GLU A 307 -15.35 -19.23 19.61
N GLY A 308 -15.57 -19.84 18.43
CA GLY A 308 -15.86 -19.09 17.20
C GLY A 308 -17.21 -18.38 17.24
N LEU A 309 -18.25 -19.01 17.78
CA LEU A 309 -19.57 -18.39 17.95
C LEU A 309 -19.54 -17.25 18.98
N ASP A 310 -18.79 -17.41 20.07
CA ASP A 310 -18.58 -16.38 21.09
C ASP A 310 -17.89 -15.13 20.50
N LEU A 311 -16.90 -15.30 19.61
CA LEU A 311 -16.27 -14.16 18.93
C LEU A 311 -17.25 -13.35 18.09
N TYR A 312 -18.18 -13.99 17.37
CA TYR A 312 -19.22 -13.28 16.65
C TYR A 312 -20.16 -12.51 17.58
N LYS A 313 -20.54 -13.10 18.72
CA LYS A 313 -21.37 -12.43 19.74
C LYS A 313 -20.65 -11.21 20.33
N LYS A 314 -19.37 -11.36 20.72
CA LYS A 314 -18.51 -10.26 21.18
C LYS A 314 -18.40 -9.17 20.13
N ALA A 315 -18.25 -9.54 18.85
CA ALA A 315 -18.19 -8.58 17.76
C ALA A 315 -19.49 -7.80 17.58
N LEU A 316 -20.64 -8.48 17.63
CA LEU A 316 -21.97 -7.85 17.57
C LEU A 316 -22.19 -6.87 18.73
N ASN A 317 -21.82 -7.27 19.95
CA ASN A 317 -21.97 -6.43 21.15
C ASN A 317 -21.06 -5.19 21.11
N SER A 318 -19.89 -5.31 20.46
CA SER A 318 -18.91 -4.21 20.37
C SER A 318 -19.21 -3.23 19.23
N LEU A 319 -20.15 -3.52 18.34
CA LEU A 319 -20.46 -2.63 17.23
C LEU A 319 -20.99 -1.27 17.72
N PRO A 320 -20.51 -0.14 17.16
CA PRO A 320 -21.12 1.15 17.38
C PRO A 320 -22.60 1.19 16.98
N ASP A 321 -23.35 2.08 17.60
CA ASP A 321 -24.77 2.29 17.27
C ASP A 321 -24.90 2.83 15.83
N GLY A 322 -26.05 2.60 15.20
CA GLY A 322 -26.29 2.99 13.80
C GLY A 322 -25.63 2.12 12.72
N GLN A 323 -24.78 1.15 13.09
CA GLN A 323 -24.07 0.27 12.13
C GLN A 323 -24.92 -0.92 11.66
N GLY A 324 -26.12 -0.66 11.11
CA GLY A 324 -27.09 -1.68 10.72
C GLY A 324 -26.56 -2.69 9.69
N GLU A 325 -25.79 -2.24 8.69
CA GLU A 325 -25.21 -3.13 7.68
C GLU A 325 -24.14 -4.07 8.24
N ALA A 326 -23.28 -3.55 9.12
CA ALA A 326 -22.26 -4.37 9.77
C ALA A 326 -22.89 -5.41 10.71
N ARG A 327 -23.93 -4.98 11.46
CA ARG A 327 -24.72 -5.88 12.31
C ARG A 327 -25.35 -7.00 11.49
N ALA A 328 -26.03 -6.67 10.39
CA ALA A 328 -26.65 -7.67 9.54
C ALA A 328 -25.63 -8.65 8.94
N LEU A 329 -24.45 -8.18 8.55
CA LEU A 329 -23.36 -9.04 8.05
C LEU A 329 -22.84 -10.00 9.13
N LEU A 330 -22.58 -9.50 10.35
CA LEU A 330 -22.14 -10.34 11.46
C LEU A 330 -23.24 -11.33 11.88
N SER A 331 -24.51 -10.91 11.91
CA SER A 331 -25.65 -11.77 12.19
C SER A 331 -25.79 -12.89 11.16
N TYR A 332 -25.55 -12.60 9.87
CA TYR A 332 -25.51 -13.64 8.83
C TYR A 332 -24.41 -14.66 9.09
N ASN A 333 -23.18 -14.21 9.40
CA ASN A 333 -22.05 -15.12 9.66
C ASN A 333 -22.26 -15.93 10.94
N LEU A 334 -22.85 -15.33 11.98
CA LEU A 334 -23.25 -16.02 13.20
C LEU A 334 -24.31 -17.10 12.91
N GLY A 335 -25.34 -16.75 12.13
CA GLY A 335 -26.37 -17.71 11.71
C GLY A 335 -25.81 -18.86 10.88
N LEU A 336 -24.85 -18.59 9.99
CA LEU A 336 -24.12 -19.64 9.26
C LEU A 336 -23.30 -20.52 10.21
N GLY A 337 -22.63 -19.93 11.21
CA GLY A 337 -21.91 -20.67 12.24
C GLY A 337 -22.83 -21.59 13.05
N PHE A 338 -23.97 -21.09 13.51
CA PHE A 338 -24.97 -21.89 14.22
C PHE A 338 -25.52 -23.03 13.35
N ALA A 339 -25.82 -22.76 12.08
CA ALA A 339 -26.30 -23.78 11.16
C ALA A 339 -25.27 -24.89 10.90
N ARG A 340 -23.98 -24.55 10.78
CA ARG A 340 -22.87 -25.52 10.65
C ARG A 340 -22.65 -26.36 11.91
N THR A 341 -23.11 -25.88 13.06
CA THR A 341 -22.98 -26.56 14.36
C THR A 341 -24.29 -27.21 14.82
N ALA A 342 -25.26 -27.36 13.90
CA ALA A 342 -26.58 -27.96 14.12
C ALA A 342 -27.45 -27.26 15.19
N ARG A 343 -27.13 -26.01 15.57
CA ARG A 343 -27.95 -25.18 16.46
C ARG A 343 -28.96 -24.39 15.63
N LEU A 344 -29.97 -25.08 15.11
CA LEU A 344 -30.82 -24.54 14.05
C LEU A 344 -31.74 -23.40 14.53
N ASP A 345 -32.26 -23.46 15.75
CA ASP A 345 -33.10 -22.38 16.30
C ASP A 345 -32.32 -21.07 16.45
N ASP A 346 -31.12 -21.14 17.04
CA ASP A 346 -30.20 -20.01 17.14
C ASP A 346 -29.83 -19.46 15.75
N ALA A 347 -29.62 -20.35 14.78
CA ALA A 347 -29.34 -19.97 13.39
C ALA A 347 -30.50 -19.18 12.78
N ALA A 348 -31.75 -19.62 13.00
CA ALA A 348 -32.93 -18.92 12.49
C ALA A 348 -33.04 -17.50 13.10
N GLN A 349 -32.86 -17.36 14.41
CA GLN A 349 -32.90 -16.06 15.10
C GLN A 349 -31.80 -15.10 14.62
N ALA A 350 -30.58 -15.61 14.45
CA ALA A 350 -29.48 -14.81 13.91
C ALA A 350 -29.74 -14.39 12.46
N LEU A 351 -30.31 -15.27 11.64
CA LEU A 351 -30.65 -14.97 10.25
C LEU A 351 -31.81 -13.98 10.13
N ASP A 352 -32.79 -14.00 11.04
CA ASP A 352 -33.83 -12.96 11.12
C ASP A 352 -33.21 -11.58 11.31
N SER A 353 -32.23 -11.46 12.21
CA SER A 353 -31.49 -10.21 12.41
C SER A 353 -30.71 -9.78 11.14
N ALA A 354 -30.20 -10.75 10.37
CA ALA A 354 -29.48 -10.48 9.13
C ALA A 354 -30.36 -9.94 7.99
N LEU A 355 -31.68 -10.16 8.03
CA LEU A 355 -32.63 -9.65 7.02
C LEU A 355 -32.77 -8.12 7.03
N ALA A 356 -32.29 -7.44 8.07
CA ALA A 356 -32.31 -5.98 8.16
C ALA A 356 -31.32 -5.28 7.19
N THR A 357 -30.51 -6.03 6.44
CA THR A 357 -29.62 -5.45 5.42
C THR A 357 -30.39 -4.81 4.27
N LYS A 358 -29.91 -3.65 3.82
CA LYS A 358 -30.39 -2.96 2.62
C LYS A 358 -29.71 -3.46 1.35
N ASN A 359 -28.67 -4.28 1.46
CA ASN A 359 -27.96 -4.84 0.30
C ASN A 359 -28.76 -6.01 -0.30
N PRO A 360 -29.28 -5.92 -1.54
CA PRO A 360 -30.14 -6.95 -2.11
C PRO A 360 -29.46 -8.32 -2.25
N ALA A 361 -28.16 -8.34 -2.56
CA ALA A 361 -27.40 -9.58 -2.70
C ALA A 361 -27.21 -10.28 -1.35
N ARG A 362 -26.96 -9.52 -0.28
CA ARG A 362 -26.87 -10.06 1.10
C ARG A 362 -28.23 -10.53 1.60
N LEU A 363 -29.28 -9.75 1.34
CA LEU A 363 -30.65 -10.11 1.71
C LEU A 363 -31.05 -11.45 1.08
N LYS A 364 -30.81 -11.62 -0.22
CA LYS A 364 -31.09 -12.88 -0.93
C LYS A 364 -30.31 -14.07 -0.33
N LYS A 365 -29.04 -13.87 0.03
CA LYS A 365 -28.22 -14.91 0.69
C LYS A 365 -28.78 -15.28 2.07
N ALA A 366 -29.11 -14.28 2.89
CA ALA A 366 -29.69 -14.50 4.22
C ALA A 366 -31.04 -15.22 4.14
N GLN A 367 -31.94 -14.78 3.25
CA GLN A 367 -33.24 -15.43 3.00
C GLN A 367 -33.09 -16.90 2.55
N SER A 368 -32.15 -17.16 1.63
CA SER A 368 -31.88 -18.51 1.14
C SER A 368 -31.40 -19.44 2.25
N LEU A 369 -30.43 -19.01 3.06
CA LEU A 369 -29.94 -19.81 4.17
C LEU A 369 -31.02 -20.01 5.25
N ARG A 370 -31.77 -18.96 5.58
CA ARG A 370 -32.88 -19.02 6.54
C ARG A 370 -33.95 -20.03 6.12
N SER A 371 -34.37 -20.00 4.86
CA SER A 371 -35.35 -20.96 4.33
C SER A 371 -34.89 -22.40 4.47
N ARG A 372 -33.61 -22.67 4.17
CA ARG A 372 -33.00 -24.00 4.38
C ARG A 372 -32.99 -24.41 5.85
N VAL A 373 -32.63 -23.49 6.76
CA VAL A 373 -32.63 -23.72 8.21
C VAL A 373 -34.04 -24.04 8.72
N LEU A 374 -35.04 -23.24 8.35
CA LEU A 374 -36.42 -23.47 8.77
C LEU A 374 -36.99 -24.79 8.23
N LYS A 375 -36.64 -25.15 6.99
CA LYS A 375 -37.00 -26.45 6.43
C LYS A 375 -36.42 -27.58 7.28
N ALA A 376 -35.13 -27.53 7.56
CA ALA A 376 -34.43 -28.52 8.40
C ALA A 376 -35.02 -28.64 9.81
N ILE A 377 -35.45 -27.53 10.42
CA ILE A 377 -36.17 -27.54 11.71
C ILE A 377 -37.50 -28.29 11.58
N ASN A 378 -38.26 -28.02 10.52
CA ASN A 378 -39.60 -28.59 10.34
C ASN A 378 -39.60 -30.09 9.98
N ASP A 379 -38.70 -30.52 9.10
CA ASP A 379 -38.67 -31.89 8.57
C ASP A 379 -37.55 -32.77 9.16
N GLY A 380 -36.75 -32.23 10.07
CA GLY A 380 -35.64 -32.93 10.71
C GLY A 380 -34.48 -33.26 9.76
N THR A 381 -34.43 -32.66 8.56
CA THR A 381 -33.36 -32.92 7.60
C THR A 381 -32.04 -32.29 8.05
N ALA A 382 -30.94 -33.03 7.88
CA ALA A 382 -29.60 -32.51 8.16
C ALA A 382 -29.20 -31.46 7.10
N LEU A 383 -28.65 -30.33 7.55
CA LEU A 383 -28.06 -29.34 6.65
C LEU A 383 -26.65 -29.78 6.25
N ASN A 384 -26.51 -30.13 4.97
CA ASN A 384 -25.20 -30.35 4.39
C ASN A 384 -24.60 -29.03 3.90
N PHE A 385 -23.38 -28.76 4.37
CA PHE A 385 -22.54 -27.69 3.86
C PHE A 385 -21.38 -28.32 3.09
N PRO A 386 -21.03 -27.81 1.90
CA PRO A 386 -19.81 -28.25 1.24
C PRO A 386 -18.62 -28.01 2.18
N ALA A 387 -17.67 -28.94 2.19
CA ALA A 387 -16.43 -28.76 2.91
C ALA A 387 -15.74 -27.49 2.40
N ASP A 388 -15.26 -26.65 3.32
CA ASP A 388 -14.47 -25.48 2.94
C ASP A 388 -13.15 -26.00 2.32
N LYS A 389 -12.97 -25.78 1.01
CA LYS A 389 -11.72 -26.15 0.32
C LYS A 389 -10.64 -25.14 0.71
N ALA A 390 -9.56 -25.62 1.34
CA ALA A 390 -8.38 -24.79 1.56
C ALA A 390 -7.83 -24.30 0.20
N ALA A 391 -7.39 -23.05 0.14
CA ALA A 391 -6.73 -22.54 -1.06
C ALA A 391 -5.49 -23.40 -1.36
N THR A 392 -5.38 -23.91 -2.59
CA THR A 392 -4.21 -24.68 -3.01
C THR A 392 -3.24 -23.80 -3.79
N ILE A 393 -2.01 -24.29 -3.96
CA ILE A 393 -1.01 -23.63 -4.80
C ILE A 393 -1.55 -23.52 -6.24
N GLU A 394 -2.26 -24.52 -6.75
CA GLU A 394 -2.83 -24.50 -8.10
C GLU A 394 -3.93 -23.42 -8.23
N ASP A 395 -4.80 -23.28 -7.21
CA ASP A 395 -5.86 -22.27 -7.19
C ASP A 395 -5.27 -20.84 -7.21
N GLU A 396 -4.19 -20.60 -6.47
CA GLU A 396 -3.49 -19.32 -6.47
C GLU A 396 -2.72 -19.07 -7.78
N LYS A 397 -2.07 -20.10 -8.32
CA LYS A 397 -1.30 -19.99 -9.57
C LYS A 397 -2.18 -19.50 -10.72
N SER A 398 -3.39 -20.03 -10.86
CA SER A 398 -4.34 -19.59 -11.88
C SER A 398 -4.68 -18.09 -11.77
N ARG A 399 -4.77 -17.53 -10.55
CA ARG A 399 -5.01 -16.11 -10.34
C ARG A 399 -3.79 -15.27 -10.72
N LEU A 400 -2.59 -15.73 -10.35
CA LEU A 400 -1.34 -15.06 -10.70
C LEU A 400 -1.10 -15.04 -12.21
N ASP A 401 -1.45 -16.11 -12.91
CA ASP A 401 -1.31 -16.17 -14.37
C ASP A 401 -2.16 -15.09 -15.06
N THR A 402 -3.34 -14.76 -14.52
CA THR A 402 -4.14 -13.64 -15.02
C THR A 402 -3.41 -12.29 -14.86
N ILE A 403 -2.68 -12.11 -13.76
CA ILE A 403 -1.85 -10.91 -13.51
C ILE A 403 -0.57 -10.93 -14.34
N LYS A 404 -0.12 -12.09 -14.84
CA LYS A 404 1.09 -12.17 -15.69
C LYS A 404 0.79 -11.98 -17.16
N THR A 405 -0.46 -12.21 -17.57
CA THR A 405 -0.85 -12.16 -18.97
C THR A 405 -1.02 -10.71 -19.40
N ILE A 406 -0.17 -10.26 -20.31
CA ILE A 406 -0.39 -9.02 -21.05
C ILE A 406 -1.56 -9.29 -21.98
N GLU A 407 -2.76 -8.81 -21.65
CA GLU A 407 -3.74 -8.56 -22.71
C GLU A 407 -3.02 -7.65 -23.71
N SER A 408 -2.97 -8.05 -24.98
CA SER A 408 -2.35 -7.29 -26.06
C SER A 408 -3.14 -6.02 -26.35
N THR A 409 -3.27 -5.14 -25.37
CA THR A 409 -3.70 -3.78 -25.56
C THR A 409 -2.58 -3.06 -26.29
N LYS A 410 -2.69 -3.12 -27.63
CA LYS A 410 -2.07 -2.26 -28.64
C LYS A 410 -0.99 -1.34 -28.07
N ASP A 411 0.25 -1.66 -28.44
CA ASP A 411 1.29 -0.71 -28.81
C ASP A 411 1.00 0.73 -28.37
N LEU A 412 1.05 0.97 -27.06
CA LEU A 412 1.09 2.33 -26.52
C LEU A 412 2.53 2.79 -26.68
N GLY A 413 2.92 3.02 -27.95
CA GLY A 413 3.93 4.03 -28.24
C GLY A 413 3.50 5.26 -27.45
N SER A 414 4.27 5.62 -26.43
CA SER A 414 3.97 6.66 -25.45
C SER A 414 3.48 7.90 -26.18
N LYS A 415 2.15 8.07 -26.24
CA LYS A 415 1.51 9.15 -27.00
C LYS A 415 1.71 10.41 -26.17
N ILE A 416 2.62 11.26 -26.61
CA ILE A 416 2.91 12.55 -25.97
C ILE A 416 1.57 13.31 -25.85
N THR A 417 1.15 13.58 -24.61
CA THR A 417 -0.08 14.29 -24.28
C THR A 417 0.18 15.79 -24.19
N ARG A 418 -0.85 16.64 -24.33
CA ARG A 418 -0.71 18.10 -24.13
C ARG A 418 -0.13 18.49 -22.75
N SER A 419 -0.33 17.65 -21.75
CA SER A 419 0.21 17.75 -20.40
C SER A 419 1.72 17.48 -20.30
N ASP A 420 2.32 16.82 -21.30
CA ASP A 420 3.77 16.66 -21.42
C ASP A 420 4.45 17.93 -21.94
N TYR A 421 3.69 18.82 -22.59
CA TYR A 421 4.11 20.16 -22.99
C TYR A 421 3.95 21.21 -21.87
N CYS A 422 3.29 20.87 -20.75
CA CYS A 422 2.93 21.83 -19.69
C CYS A 422 3.97 21.99 -18.59
N VAL A 423 5.16 21.39 -18.71
CA VAL A 423 6.29 21.74 -17.84
C VAL A 423 7.17 22.71 -18.62
N HIS A 424 6.92 24.01 -18.44
CA HIS A 424 7.66 25.06 -19.10
C HIS A 424 9.17 24.82 -18.84
N LYS A 425 9.94 24.54 -19.90
CA LYS A 425 11.40 24.29 -19.92
C LYS A 425 11.92 22.87 -19.62
N ILE A 426 11.10 21.83 -19.60
CA ILE A 426 11.60 20.43 -19.63
C ILE A 426 11.38 19.87 -21.03
N TYR A 427 12.48 19.57 -21.74
CA TYR A 427 12.46 19.05 -23.10
C TYR A 427 13.06 17.63 -23.13
N ARG A 428 12.38 16.70 -23.80
CA ARG A 428 12.94 15.37 -24.10
C ARG A 428 13.30 15.33 -25.58
N SER A 429 14.56 15.04 -25.88
CA SER A 429 15.07 14.88 -27.24
C SER A 429 14.96 13.41 -27.66
N LEU A 430 14.55 13.16 -28.90
CA LEU A 430 14.67 11.84 -29.56
C LEU A 430 15.99 11.73 -30.36
N LEU A 431 16.82 12.77 -30.31
CA LEU A 431 18.14 12.79 -30.96
C LEU A 431 19.16 12.08 -30.06
N ASP A 432 20.26 11.63 -30.66
CA ASP A 432 21.38 11.09 -29.88
C ASP A 432 21.89 12.10 -28.83
N ASP A 433 22.52 11.60 -27.78
CA ASP A 433 22.94 12.38 -26.61
C ASP A 433 23.90 13.53 -27.00
N SER A 434 24.76 13.37 -28.01
CA SER A 434 25.75 14.38 -28.40
C SER A 434 25.10 15.61 -29.04
N LYS A 435 24.12 15.42 -29.93
CA LYS A 435 23.34 16.51 -30.55
C LYS A 435 22.44 17.22 -29.54
N SER A 436 21.90 16.47 -28.58
CA SER A 436 21.03 17.02 -27.53
C SER A 436 21.81 17.96 -26.61
N VAL A 437 23.05 17.61 -26.26
CA VAL A 437 23.96 18.44 -25.46
C VAL A 437 24.37 19.71 -26.21
N GLU A 438 24.63 19.64 -27.51
CA GLU A 438 25.05 20.78 -28.33
C GLU A 438 23.93 21.84 -28.47
N ILE A 439 22.67 21.40 -28.63
CA ILE A 439 21.51 22.30 -28.69
C ILE A 439 21.20 22.93 -27.33
N LEU A 440 21.37 22.18 -26.23
CA LEU A 440 21.15 22.70 -24.87
C LEU A 440 22.26 23.64 -24.41
N ALA A 441 23.46 23.55 -25.00
CA ALA A 441 24.58 24.46 -24.73
C ALA A 441 24.34 25.87 -25.28
N ILE A 442 23.53 26.01 -26.32
CA ILE A 442 23.12 27.30 -26.88
C ILE A 442 21.76 27.65 -26.28
N ALA A 443 21.72 28.51 -25.26
CA ALA A 443 20.46 28.92 -24.61
C ALA A 443 19.42 29.37 -25.65
N PRO A 444 18.42 28.54 -25.99
CA PRO A 444 17.65 28.81 -27.20
C PRO A 444 16.59 29.89 -26.92
N ALA A 445 16.57 30.92 -27.76
CA ALA A 445 15.59 32.00 -27.68
C ALA A 445 14.28 31.55 -28.35
N PHE A 446 13.25 31.24 -27.56
CA PHE A 446 11.89 30.97 -28.08
C PHE A 446 10.87 31.93 -27.49
N THR A 447 10.04 32.51 -28.36
CA THR A 447 8.99 33.45 -27.99
C THR A 447 7.66 32.73 -27.72
N PRO A 448 6.78 33.27 -26.86
CA PRO A 448 5.59 32.57 -26.34
C PRO A 448 4.52 32.16 -27.38
N ARG A 449 4.69 32.54 -28.66
CA ARG A 449 3.74 32.26 -29.76
C ARG A 449 4.30 31.33 -30.84
N GLY A 450 5.50 30.78 -30.67
CA GLY A 450 6.07 29.80 -31.60
C GLY A 450 5.37 28.45 -31.50
N LYS A 451 4.30 28.26 -32.29
CA LYS A 451 3.95 26.91 -32.77
C LYS A 451 5.22 26.28 -33.35
N LEU A 452 5.49 25.02 -33.01
CA LEU A 452 6.36 24.17 -33.84
C LEU A 452 5.92 24.37 -35.29
N VAL A 453 6.76 25.03 -36.09
CA VAL A 453 6.60 25.04 -37.53
C VAL A 453 6.64 23.58 -37.96
N LYS A 454 5.69 23.25 -38.83
CA LYS A 454 5.21 21.92 -39.18
C LYS A 454 6.18 21.18 -40.11
N ASP A 455 7.50 21.30 -39.88
CA ASP A 455 8.52 20.97 -40.89
C ASP A 455 9.31 19.69 -40.64
N TYR A 456 9.14 19.00 -39.50
CA TYR A 456 9.92 17.79 -39.19
C TYR A 456 9.19 16.46 -39.40
N ILE A 457 8.20 16.41 -40.31
CA ILE A 457 7.55 15.14 -40.73
C ILE A 457 8.12 14.62 -42.07
N HIS A 458 9.03 15.33 -42.76
CA HIS A 458 9.66 14.85 -43.99
C HIS A 458 11.18 14.74 -43.84
N GLY A 459 11.60 13.64 -43.23
CA GLY A 459 13.01 13.22 -43.11
C GLY A 459 13.22 11.75 -43.48
N VAL A 460 12.41 11.22 -44.39
CA VAL A 460 12.73 10.00 -45.15
C VAL A 460 12.51 10.34 -46.62
N SER A 461 13.51 10.98 -47.24
CA SER A 461 13.59 11.09 -48.69
C SER A 461 15.01 10.79 -49.14
N GLN A 462 15.16 9.59 -49.71
CA GLN A 462 16.10 9.19 -50.76
C GLN A 462 17.52 9.76 -50.70
N ALA A 463 18.47 8.85 -50.46
CA ALA A 463 19.86 9.02 -50.80
C ALA A 463 20.02 9.48 -52.27
N PRO A 464 20.79 10.54 -52.56
CA PRO A 464 21.29 10.78 -53.91
C PRO A 464 22.50 9.89 -54.14
N SER A 465 22.34 8.92 -55.03
CA SER A 465 23.45 8.28 -55.74
C SER A 465 24.23 9.34 -56.50
N ASN A 466 25.52 9.53 -56.18
CA ASN A 466 26.52 10.08 -57.09
C ASN A 466 27.93 9.74 -56.58
N PHE A 467 28.48 8.64 -57.08
CA PHE A 467 29.91 8.46 -57.25
C PHE A 467 30.30 9.07 -58.60
N PRO A 468 31.37 9.88 -58.69
CA PRO A 468 32.09 10.04 -59.95
C PRO A 468 33.22 9.02 -60.02
N HIS A 469 33.28 8.32 -61.15
CA HIS A 469 34.47 7.61 -61.62
C HIS A 469 35.59 8.62 -61.89
N THR A 470 36.67 8.58 -61.12
CA THR A 470 38.07 8.34 -61.55
C THR A 470 39.00 8.43 -60.35
#